data_AF-A0A836KQ39-F1
#
_entry.id   AF-A0A836KQ39-F1
#
_cell.length_a   1.000
_cell.length_b   1.000
_cell.length_c   1.000
_cell.angle_alpha   90.00
_cell.angle_beta   90.00
_cell.angle_gamma   90.00
#
_symmetry.space_group_name_H-M   'P 1'
#
loop_
_entity.id
_entity.type
_entity.pdbx_description
1 polymer ?
#
loop_
_entity_poly.entity_id
_entity_poly.type
_entity_poly.pdbx_seq_one_letter_code
_entity_poly.pdbx_strand_id
1 'polypeptide(L)'
;MSVPLDQTACSRCGKTLREAALNKSVHCTRCNRWYHQRCFMADTGVIIEEKVPTSDTCVCCLSGMIDAASEKYSYHMNKYAKRFVADGFCIVPLAETKKELDQIAEDLSSWNGDLLRYFHALLKAYECQAEIGGAAPTLESGYSNFRQRCLGRFEIIADFITSRVVPLVENAHAVQQTLDALLCNKQLQIGRRVMSSGCFLSLMGSETQNTHTDGPPLSDIVNLFPYAINVFVPLISVDSRNGTEFFPGSHITGNPARRKSVSPPVPLGNALLFDYRVLHRGLRNAKADPRPCYYVTFSRSWYQDTYNFSARRYKRRLDVCPNLLESREERMTKKSRCCGEGNGI
;
A
#
# COMPACT_ATOMS: atom_id res chain seq x y z
N MET A 1 23.76 15.74 -31.24
CA MET A 1 22.84 16.77 -31.75
C MET A 1 22.26 17.50 -30.56
N SER A 2 22.66 18.76 -30.34
CA SER A 2 22.20 19.61 -29.26
C SER A 2 20.78 20.09 -29.55
N VAL A 3 19.83 19.75 -28.68
CA VAL A 3 18.46 20.27 -28.76
C VAL A 3 18.51 21.76 -28.40
N PRO A 4 17.89 22.65 -29.19
CA PRO A 4 17.84 24.09 -28.87
C PRO A 4 17.22 24.33 -27.49
N LEU A 5 17.88 25.16 -26.68
CA LEU A 5 17.52 25.43 -25.27
C LEU A 5 16.09 25.98 -25.12
N ASP A 6 15.58 26.70 -26.12
CA ASP A 6 14.26 27.36 -26.14
C ASP A 6 13.06 26.39 -26.19
N GLN A 7 13.31 25.07 -26.31
CA GLN A 7 12.28 24.04 -26.35
C GLN A 7 12.40 23.01 -25.21
N THR A 8 13.27 23.23 -24.22
CA THR A 8 13.50 22.23 -23.17
C THR A 8 12.44 22.34 -22.08
N ALA A 9 11.67 21.27 -21.84
CA ALA A 9 10.65 21.20 -20.79
C ALA A 9 11.08 20.30 -19.63
N CYS A 10 10.62 20.63 -18.42
CA CYS A 10 10.83 19.79 -17.24
C CYS A 10 10.10 18.45 -17.38
N SER A 11 10.84 17.34 -17.27
CA SER A 11 10.30 15.97 -17.42
C SER A 11 9.40 15.50 -16.26
N ARG A 12 9.21 16.33 -15.23
CA ARG A 12 8.18 16.14 -14.21
C ARG A 12 6.93 16.97 -14.53
N CYS A 13 7.04 18.29 -14.53
CA CYS A 13 5.87 19.18 -14.52
C CYS A 13 5.48 19.75 -15.90
N GLY A 14 6.22 19.45 -16.97
CA GLY A 14 5.93 19.93 -18.32
C GLY A 14 6.25 21.39 -18.61
N LYS A 15 6.53 22.20 -17.58
CA LYS A 15 6.83 23.63 -17.76
C LYS A 15 8.19 23.83 -18.42
N THR A 16 8.27 24.82 -19.31
CA THR A 16 9.50 25.23 -20.02
C THR A 16 10.61 25.65 -19.07
N LEU A 17 11.83 25.20 -19.33
CA LEU A 17 13.05 25.63 -18.66
C LEU A 17 13.60 26.85 -19.41
N ARG A 18 13.37 28.06 -18.88
CA ARG A 18 13.93 29.30 -19.45
C ARG A 18 15.45 29.34 -19.26
N GLU A 19 16.19 30.10 -20.07
CA GLU A 19 17.66 30.21 -19.96
C GLU A 19 18.15 30.53 -18.54
N ALA A 20 17.50 31.47 -17.84
CA ALA A 20 17.83 31.81 -16.45
C ALA A 20 17.60 30.65 -15.44
N ALA A 21 16.85 29.61 -15.83
CA ALA A 21 16.56 28.42 -15.04
C ALA A 21 17.51 27.25 -15.32
N LEU A 22 18.39 27.30 -16.34
CA LEU A 22 19.35 26.23 -16.62
C LEU A 22 20.33 26.03 -15.46
N ASN A 23 20.78 27.11 -14.83
CA ASN A 23 21.61 27.07 -13.62
C ASN A 23 20.88 26.49 -12.40
N LYS A 24 19.55 26.34 -12.46
CA LYS A 24 18.68 25.75 -11.44
C LYS A 24 17.94 24.53 -11.97
N SER A 25 18.52 23.88 -12.98
CA SER A 25 18.00 22.66 -13.57
C SER A 25 18.98 21.53 -13.36
N VAL A 26 18.45 20.31 -13.37
CA VAL A 26 19.24 19.08 -13.29
C VAL A 26 19.08 18.35 -14.61
N HIS A 27 20.20 18.05 -15.26
CA HIS A 27 20.24 17.23 -16.46
C HIS A 27 20.52 15.77 -16.11
N CYS A 28 19.62 14.87 -16.51
CA CYS A 28 19.88 13.45 -16.39
C CYS A 28 20.73 12.96 -17.56
N THR A 29 22.02 12.69 -17.34
CA THR A 29 22.98 12.28 -18.37
C THR A 29 22.62 10.92 -18.98
N ARG A 30 21.97 10.04 -18.20
CA ARG A 30 21.57 8.70 -18.64
C ARG A 30 20.44 8.69 -19.67
N CYS A 31 19.43 9.53 -19.49
CA CYS A 31 18.25 9.54 -20.38
C CYS A 31 18.05 10.87 -21.12
N ASN A 32 19.03 11.76 -21.00
CA ASN A 32 19.07 13.08 -21.60
C ASN A 32 17.86 13.99 -21.28
N ARG A 33 17.22 13.77 -20.12
CA ARG A 33 16.04 14.54 -19.67
C ARG A 33 16.44 15.66 -18.74
N TRP A 34 15.69 16.75 -18.79
CA TRP A 34 15.89 17.91 -17.92
C TRP A 34 14.78 18.05 -16.88
N TYR A 35 15.13 18.56 -15.72
CA TYR A 35 14.22 18.79 -14.60
C TYR A 35 14.50 20.15 -13.97
N HIS A 36 13.46 20.86 -13.50
CA HIS A 36 13.70 21.88 -12.49
C HIS A 36 14.36 21.22 -11.29
N GLN A 37 15.30 21.90 -10.63
CA GLN A 37 15.97 21.37 -9.44
C GLN A 37 14.96 20.95 -8.35
N ARG A 38 13.93 21.76 -8.09
CA ARG A 38 12.85 21.43 -7.14
C ARG A 38 11.95 20.27 -7.57
N CYS A 39 11.92 19.94 -8.86
CA CYS A 39 11.15 18.81 -9.38
C CYS A 39 11.96 17.51 -9.39
N PHE A 40 13.28 17.62 -9.46
CA PHE A 40 14.18 16.49 -9.54
C PHE A 40 14.09 15.64 -8.26
N MET A 41 13.70 14.38 -8.41
CA MET A 41 13.37 13.42 -7.33
C MET A 41 12.45 13.91 -6.20
N ALA A 42 11.70 15.00 -6.40
CA ALA A 42 10.71 15.41 -5.40
C ALA A 42 9.71 14.28 -5.13
N ASP A 43 9.21 14.21 -3.90
CA ASP A 43 8.20 13.25 -3.45
C ASP A 43 8.66 11.78 -3.46
N THR A 44 9.95 11.51 -3.69
CA THR A 44 10.55 10.16 -3.61
C THR A 44 11.14 9.84 -2.24
N GLY A 45 11.25 10.85 -1.37
CA GLY A 45 11.98 10.80 -0.10
C GLY A 45 13.51 10.69 -0.23
N VAL A 46 14.05 10.65 -1.46
CA VAL A 46 15.50 10.67 -1.71
C VAL A 46 16.01 12.10 -1.58
N ILE A 47 16.96 12.31 -0.67
CA ILE A 47 17.63 13.61 -0.48
C ILE A 47 18.68 13.78 -1.58
N ILE A 48 18.65 14.91 -2.28
CA ILE A 48 19.65 15.30 -3.25
C ILE A 48 20.36 16.54 -2.73
N GLU A 49 21.67 16.62 -2.95
CA GLU A 49 22.44 17.82 -2.62
C GLU A 49 21.95 19.04 -3.43
N GLU A 50 21.83 20.20 -2.78
CA GLU A 50 21.18 21.39 -3.33
C GLU A 50 21.93 22.09 -4.50
N LYS A 51 22.92 21.45 -5.12
CA LYS A 51 23.73 22.05 -6.20
C LYS A 51 24.15 21.11 -7.32
N VAL A 52 23.57 19.92 -7.44
CA VAL A 52 23.99 18.97 -8.48
C VAL A 52 23.43 19.39 -9.86
N PRO A 53 24.25 19.80 -10.85
CA PRO A 53 23.76 20.24 -12.15
C PRO A 53 23.42 19.06 -13.08
N THR A 54 23.99 17.88 -12.81
CA THR A 54 23.81 16.68 -13.63
C THR A 54 23.67 15.43 -12.76
N SER A 55 22.91 14.44 -13.20
CA SER A 55 22.79 13.17 -12.49
C SER A 55 22.62 12.02 -13.47
N ASP A 56 23.13 10.84 -13.16
CA ASP A 56 22.92 9.63 -13.95
C ASP A 56 21.62 8.89 -13.57
N THR A 57 20.96 9.33 -12.49
CA THR A 57 19.75 8.72 -11.94
C THR A 57 18.64 9.76 -11.87
N CYS A 58 17.50 9.48 -12.49
CA CYS A 58 16.31 10.33 -12.38
C CYS A 58 15.08 9.45 -12.20
N VAL A 59 13.95 10.03 -11.80
CA VAL A 59 12.74 9.26 -11.55
C VAL A 59 12.23 8.50 -12.78
N CYS A 60 12.44 9.03 -13.99
CA CYS A 60 12.13 8.32 -15.23
C CYS A 60 13.04 7.11 -15.46
N CYS A 61 14.35 7.24 -15.18
CA CYS A 61 15.27 6.11 -15.24
C CYS A 61 14.93 5.05 -14.19
N LEU A 62 14.71 5.47 -12.96
CA LEU A 62 14.47 4.59 -11.81
C LEU A 62 13.11 3.88 -11.87
N SER A 63 12.09 4.53 -12.42
CA SER A 63 10.76 3.94 -12.59
C SER A 63 10.68 3.17 -13.93
N GLY A 64 11.36 3.64 -14.97
CA GLY A 64 11.06 3.21 -16.33
C GLY A 64 9.74 3.84 -16.82
N MET A 65 9.68 4.08 -18.12
CA MET A 65 8.51 4.70 -18.74
C MET A 65 7.64 3.64 -19.40
N ILE A 66 6.34 3.82 -19.28
CA ILE A 66 5.34 3.05 -20.02
C ILE A 66 5.06 3.85 -21.29
N ASP A 67 5.51 3.33 -22.43
CA ASP A 67 5.18 3.88 -23.74
C ASP A 67 4.04 3.07 -24.34
N ALA A 68 2.90 3.72 -24.59
CA ALA A 68 1.71 3.09 -25.15
C ALA A 68 1.95 2.51 -26.56
N ALA A 69 2.95 3.01 -27.29
CA ALA A 69 3.34 2.52 -28.61
C ALA A 69 4.40 1.39 -28.58
N SER A 70 4.99 1.11 -27.42
CA SER A 70 6.11 0.17 -27.32
C SER A 70 5.66 -1.25 -26.96
N GLU A 71 5.65 -2.14 -27.96
CA GLU A 71 5.47 -3.59 -27.78
C GLU A 71 6.52 -4.22 -26.86
N LYS A 72 7.63 -3.51 -26.60
CA LYS A 72 8.81 -3.97 -25.86
C LYS A 72 8.50 -4.44 -24.44
N TYR A 73 7.44 -3.94 -23.82
CA TYR A 73 7.03 -4.32 -22.46
C TYR A 73 6.00 -5.45 -22.41
N SER A 74 5.33 -5.76 -23.53
CA SER A 74 4.22 -6.73 -23.58
C SER A 74 4.69 -8.17 -23.39
N TYR A 75 5.93 -8.51 -23.76
CA TYR A 75 6.42 -9.89 -23.79
C TYR A 75 6.73 -10.46 -22.39
N HIS A 76 7.10 -9.61 -21.42
CA HIS A 76 7.51 -10.04 -20.08
C HIS A 76 6.41 -9.93 -19.01
N MET A 77 5.29 -9.29 -19.33
CA MET A 77 4.18 -9.11 -18.40
C MET A 77 3.19 -10.27 -18.47
N ASN A 78 2.84 -10.85 -17.32
CA ASN A 78 1.68 -11.73 -17.22
C ASN A 78 0.37 -10.93 -17.44
N LYS A 79 -0.76 -11.65 -17.59
CA LYS A 79 -2.05 -11.02 -17.87
C LYS A 79 -2.49 -10.00 -16.80
N TYR A 80 -2.10 -10.21 -15.54
CA TYR A 80 -2.46 -9.34 -14.42
C TYR A 80 -1.68 -8.03 -14.44
N ALA A 81 -0.37 -8.08 -14.73
CA ALA A 81 0.47 -6.90 -14.90
C ALA A 81 0.01 -6.04 -16.09
N LYS A 82 -0.37 -6.67 -17.21
CA LYS A 82 -0.96 -5.96 -18.36
C LYS A 82 -2.24 -5.22 -17.96
N ARG A 83 -3.14 -5.89 -17.23
CA ARG A 83 -4.38 -5.27 -16.75
C ARG A 83 -4.09 -4.14 -15.76
N PHE A 84 -3.15 -4.34 -14.86
CA PHE A 84 -2.72 -3.35 -13.88
C PHE A 84 -2.20 -2.07 -14.55
N VAL A 85 -1.35 -2.19 -15.58
CA VAL A 85 -0.83 -1.01 -16.30
C VAL A 85 -1.96 -0.19 -16.91
N ALA A 86 -2.98 -0.84 -17.48
CA ALA A 86 -4.10 -0.17 -18.12
C ALA A 86 -5.10 0.45 -17.13
N ASP A 87 -5.41 -0.25 -16.05
CA ASP A 87 -6.50 0.12 -15.13
C ASP A 87 -6.03 0.75 -13.82
N GLY A 88 -4.77 0.52 -13.44
CA GLY A 88 -4.21 0.92 -12.14
C GLY A 88 -4.47 -0.10 -11.03
N PHE A 89 -5.15 -1.21 -11.33
CA PHE A 89 -5.39 -2.30 -10.38
C PHE A 89 -5.65 -3.64 -11.10
N CYS A 90 -5.53 -4.75 -10.38
CA CYS A 90 -5.94 -6.08 -10.83
C CYS A 90 -6.27 -6.99 -9.64
N ILE A 91 -6.98 -8.09 -9.90
CA ILE A 91 -7.22 -9.15 -8.92
C ILE A 91 -6.43 -10.38 -9.35
N VAL A 92 -5.71 -10.98 -8.41
CA VAL A 92 -4.78 -12.08 -8.65
C VAL A 92 -5.06 -13.19 -7.63
N PRO A 93 -5.19 -14.46 -8.03
CA PRO A 93 -5.36 -15.55 -7.09
C PRO A 93 -4.09 -15.75 -6.25
N LEU A 94 -4.26 -16.13 -4.98
CA LEU A 94 -3.15 -16.40 -4.06
C LEU A 94 -2.54 -17.79 -4.29
N ALA A 95 -3.26 -18.70 -4.93
CA ALA A 95 -2.76 -20.01 -5.34
C ALA A 95 -3.37 -20.46 -6.67
N GLU A 96 -2.76 -21.45 -7.31
CA GLU A 96 -3.18 -21.95 -8.63
C GLU A 96 -4.09 -23.17 -8.52
N THR A 97 -3.91 -23.99 -7.48
CA THR A 97 -4.72 -25.21 -7.29
C THR A 97 -5.89 -24.95 -6.35
N LYS A 98 -6.99 -25.67 -6.57
CA LYS A 98 -8.17 -25.62 -5.70
C LYS A 98 -7.83 -26.01 -4.26
N LYS A 99 -7.03 -27.06 -4.07
CA LYS A 99 -6.61 -27.54 -2.74
C LYS A 99 -5.89 -26.45 -1.94
N GLU A 100 -4.96 -25.74 -2.57
CA GLU A 100 -4.25 -24.64 -1.92
C GLU A 100 -5.18 -23.45 -1.62
N LEU A 101 -6.09 -23.13 -2.54
CA LEU A 101 -7.09 -22.07 -2.32
C LEU A 101 -8.03 -22.40 -1.16
N ASP A 102 -8.46 -23.66 -1.04
CA ASP A 102 -9.30 -24.13 0.07
C ASP A 102 -8.53 -24.00 1.40
N GLN A 103 -7.25 -24.41 1.44
CA GLN A 103 -6.39 -24.23 2.63
C GLN A 103 -6.20 -22.75 3.00
N ILE A 104 -5.92 -21.90 2.01
CA ILE A 104 -5.78 -20.45 2.22
C ILE A 104 -7.09 -19.86 2.75
N ALA A 105 -8.24 -20.30 2.26
CA ALA A 105 -9.54 -19.83 2.75
C ALA A 105 -9.78 -20.19 4.23
N GLU A 106 -9.38 -21.38 4.65
CA GLU A 106 -9.41 -21.80 6.06
C GLU A 106 -8.47 -20.95 6.91
N ASP A 107 -7.23 -20.73 6.47
CA ASP A 107 -6.24 -19.90 7.16
C ASP A 107 -6.75 -18.45 7.32
N LEU A 108 -7.25 -17.85 6.25
CA LEU A 108 -7.80 -16.49 6.26
C LEU A 108 -8.99 -16.37 7.23
N SER A 109 -9.83 -17.40 7.31
CA SER A 109 -10.96 -17.44 8.26
C SER A 109 -10.47 -17.52 9.72
N SER A 110 -9.45 -18.34 10.00
CA SER A 110 -8.82 -18.38 11.32
C SER A 110 -8.18 -17.02 11.67
N TRP A 111 -7.47 -16.40 10.72
CA TRP A 111 -6.82 -15.12 10.93
C TRP A 111 -7.80 -13.97 11.16
N ASN A 112 -8.99 -14.04 10.55
CA ASN A 112 -10.09 -13.11 10.83
C ASN A 112 -10.47 -13.16 12.31
N GLY A 113 -10.66 -14.36 12.87
CA GLY A 113 -10.98 -14.54 14.28
C GLY A 113 -9.91 -13.95 15.20
N ASP A 114 -8.64 -14.24 14.94
CA ASP A 114 -7.51 -13.71 15.72
C ASP A 114 -7.43 -12.19 15.66
N LEU A 115 -7.60 -11.62 14.47
CA LEU A 115 -7.57 -10.18 14.25
C LEU A 115 -8.70 -9.48 15.02
N LEU A 116 -9.93 -10.00 14.98
CA LEU A 116 -11.05 -9.38 15.68
C LEU A 116 -10.86 -9.42 17.20
N ARG A 117 -10.28 -10.51 17.74
CA ARG A 117 -9.87 -10.56 19.15
C ARG A 117 -8.82 -9.48 19.46
N TYR A 118 -7.79 -9.37 18.62
CA TYR A 118 -6.75 -8.35 18.78
C TYR A 118 -7.29 -6.92 18.69
N PHE A 119 -8.23 -6.66 17.77
CA PHE A 119 -8.91 -5.37 17.64
C PHE A 119 -9.69 -5.00 18.89
N HIS A 120 -10.50 -5.92 19.44
CA HIS A 120 -11.25 -5.65 20.67
C HIS A 120 -10.33 -5.38 21.86
N ALA A 121 -9.19 -6.08 21.93
CA ALA A 121 -8.20 -5.85 22.96
C ALA A 121 -7.52 -4.47 22.83
N LEU A 122 -7.19 -4.03 21.61
CA LEU A 122 -6.70 -2.68 21.33
C LEU A 122 -7.72 -1.61 21.70
N LEU A 123 -8.97 -1.80 21.28
CA LEU A 123 -10.05 -0.85 21.58
C LEU A 123 -10.24 -0.72 23.10
N LYS A 124 -10.25 -1.85 23.82
CA LYS A 124 -10.39 -1.82 25.28
C LYS A 124 -9.20 -1.16 25.97
N ALA A 125 -7.98 -1.41 25.48
CA ALA A 125 -6.78 -0.76 26.00
C ALA A 125 -6.83 0.77 25.79
N TYR A 126 -7.30 1.22 24.64
CA TYR A 126 -7.51 2.63 24.34
C TYR A 126 -8.55 3.26 25.28
N GLU A 127 -9.72 2.63 25.44
CA GLU A 127 -10.78 3.09 26.35
C GLU A 127 -10.28 3.24 27.79
N CYS A 128 -9.57 2.24 28.31
CA CYS A 128 -9.01 2.31 29.66
C CYS A 128 -7.98 3.45 29.81
N GLN A 129 -7.13 3.70 28.79
CA GLN A 129 -6.21 4.85 28.83
C GLN A 129 -6.94 6.20 28.82
N ALA A 130 -8.06 6.29 28.09
CA ALA A 130 -8.88 7.50 28.04
C ALA A 130 -9.63 7.75 29.36
N GLU A 131 -10.09 6.70 30.04
CA GLU A 131 -10.79 6.78 31.33
C GLU A 131 -9.89 7.21 32.51
N ILE A 132 -8.61 6.85 32.49
CA ILE A 132 -7.65 7.14 33.59
C ILE A 132 -7.26 8.65 33.67
N GLY A 133 -7.86 9.51 32.86
CA GLY A 133 -7.67 10.97 32.93
C GLY A 133 -6.31 11.46 32.41
N GLY A 134 -5.51 10.56 31.82
CA GLY A 134 -4.28 10.92 31.11
C GLY A 134 -4.57 11.39 29.68
N ALA A 135 -3.65 12.16 29.10
CA ALA A 135 -3.69 12.61 27.71
C ALA A 135 -3.50 11.44 26.71
N ALA A 136 -4.46 10.52 26.66
CA ALA A 136 -4.57 9.50 25.63
C ALA A 136 -4.71 10.22 24.28
N PRO A 137 -3.77 10.05 23.34
CA PRO A 137 -3.85 10.75 22.08
C PRO A 137 -4.99 10.20 21.24
N THR A 138 -5.53 10.99 20.31
CA THR A 138 -6.64 10.56 19.46
C THR A 138 -6.22 9.40 18.55
N LEU A 139 -7.15 8.52 18.20
CA LEU A 139 -6.87 7.42 17.26
C LEU A 139 -6.51 7.92 15.85
N GLU A 140 -6.79 9.18 15.50
CA GLU A 140 -6.43 9.75 14.20
C GLU A 140 -4.93 10.06 14.08
N SER A 141 -4.26 10.44 15.17
CA SER A 141 -2.87 10.94 15.15
C SER A 141 -1.94 10.31 16.19
N GLY A 142 -2.48 9.56 17.15
CA GLY A 142 -1.79 9.22 18.39
C GLY A 142 -0.91 8.00 18.37
N TYR A 143 -1.36 6.92 17.71
CA TYR A 143 -0.70 5.63 17.83
C TYR A 143 -0.13 5.12 16.51
N SER A 144 1.05 4.50 16.58
CA SER A 144 1.77 3.93 15.46
C SER A 144 1.18 2.60 15.00
N ASN A 145 0.45 1.89 15.86
CA ASN A 145 -0.07 0.54 15.61
C ASN A 145 -1.59 0.42 15.61
N PHE A 146 -2.33 1.44 16.02
CA PHE A 146 -3.79 1.41 16.05
C PHE A 146 -4.38 2.78 15.76
N ARG A 147 -4.97 2.95 14.58
CA ARG A 147 -5.42 4.26 14.10
C ARG A 147 -6.83 4.19 13.57
N GLN A 148 -7.55 5.29 13.68
CA GLN A 148 -8.83 5.48 12.99
C GLN A 148 -8.59 6.33 11.75
N ARG A 149 -8.87 5.77 10.56
CA ARG A 149 -8.66 6.45 9.27
C ARG A 149 -9.86 7.30 8.88
N CYS A 150 -11.06 6.83 9.24
CA CYS A 150 -12.32 7.57 9.22
C CYS A 150 -13.29 6.89 10.19
N LEU A 151 -14.46 7.50 10.43
CA LEU A 151 -15.43 6.96 11.38
C LEU A 151 -15.76 5.48 11.07
N GLY A 152 -15.56 4.62 12.08
CA GLY A 152 -15.74 3.17 11.98
C GLY A 152 -14.69 2.39 11.17
N ARG A 153 -13.63 3.02 10.66
CA ARG A 153 -12.55 2.36 9.90
C ARG A 153 -11.21 2.49 10.60
N PHE A 154 -10.58 1.37 10.89
CA PHE A 154 -9.34 1.28 11.64
C PHE A 154 -8.19 0.73 10.80
N GLU A 155 -6.98 1.15 11.12
CA GLU A 155 -5.71 0.58 10.65
C GLU A 155 -5.02 -0.05 11.87
N ILE A 156 -4.67 -1.32 11.76
CA ILE A 156 -4.00 -2.10 12.81
C ILE A 156 -2.66 -2.58 12.23
N ILE A 157 -1.56 -2.29 12.92
CA ILE A 157 -0.23 -2.77 12.55
C ILE A 157 0.28 -3.64 13.69
N ALA A 158 0.54 -4.91 13.40
CA ALA A 158 1.01 -5.86 14.39
C ALA A 158 1.91 -6.91 13.76
N ASP A 159 2.90 -7.39 14.52
CA ASP A 159 3.92 -8.30 14.01
C ASP A 159 3.33 -9.64 13.56
N PHE A 160 2.29 -10.13 14.24
CA PHE A 160 1.58 -11.35 13.84
C PHE A 160 0.82 -11.22 12.51
N ILE A 161 0.39 -10.01 12.15
CA ILE A 161 -0.25 -9.75 10.86
C ILE A 161 0.82 -9.85 9.78
N THR A 162 1.93 -9.12 9.97
CA THR A 162 3.08 -9.12 9.06
C THR A 162 3.64 -10.53 8.85
N SER A 163 3.82 -11.31 9.91
CA SER A 163 4.35 -12.68 9.83
C SER A 163 3.42 -13.67 9.12
N ARG A 164 2.16 -13.31 8.88
CA ARG A 164 1.19 -14.10 8.13
C ARG A 164 1.05 -13.63 6.68
N VAL A 165 0.76 -12.34 6.49
CA VAL A 165 0.41 -11.81 5.17
C VAL A 165 1.63 -11.73 4.24
N VAL A 166 2.81 -11.40 4.76
CA VAL A 166 4.00 -11.26 3.91
C VAL A 166 4.40 -12.61 3.32
N PRO A 167 4.57 -13.70 4.11
CA PRO A 167 4.85 -15.02 3.55
C PRO A 167 3.74 -15.53 2.62
N LEU A 168 2.47 -15.29 2.93
CA LEU A 168 1.36 -15.67 2.05
C LEU A 168 1.50 -15.02 0.66
N VAL A 169 1.82 -13.72 0.62
CA VAL A 169 2.01 -13.00 -0.65
C VAL A 169 3.30 -13.45 -1.35
N GLU A 170 4.38 -13.69 -0.60
CA GLU A 170 5.67 -14.17 -1.12
C GLU A 170 5.58 -15.58 -1.73
N ASN A 171 4.72 -16.44 -1.19
CA ASN A 171 4.48 -17.78 -1.72
C ASN A 171 3.48 -17.80 -2.89
N ALA A 172 2.71 -16.73 -3.09
CA ALA A 172 1.73 -16.63 -4.18
C ALA A 172 2.41 -16.34 -5.54
N HIS A 173 2.72 -17.39 -6.31
CA HIS A 173 3.48 -17.31 -7.56
C HIS A 173 2.94 -16.26 -8.56
N ALA A 174 1.63 -16.28 -8.84
CA ALA A 174 1.02 -15.31 -9.76
C ALA A 174 1.14 -13.87 -9.27
N VAL A 175 1.07 -13.65 -7.95
CA VAL A 175 1.25 -12.33 -7.33
C VAL A 175 2.71 -11.90 -7.46
N GLN A 176 3.66 -12.77 -7.14
CA GLN A 176 5.10 -12.48 -7.26
C GLN A 176 5.51 -12.13 -8.69
N GLN A 177 5.08 -12.92 -9.68
CA GLN A 177 5.32 -12.61 -11.09
C GLN A 177 4.76 -11.24 -11.51
N THR A 178 3.57 -10.89 -10.98
CA THR A 178 2.94 -9.59 -11.25
C THR A 178 3.75 -8.45 -10.63
N LEU A 179 4.16 -8.59 -9.37
CA LEU A 179 4.96 -7.60 -8.66
C LEU A 179 6.36 -7.43 -9.27
N ASP A 180 7.02 -8.52 -9.67
CA ASP A 180 8.33 -8.46 -10.32
C ASP A 180 8.27 -7.76 -11.67
N ALA A 181 7.25 -8.03 -12.48
CA ALA A 181 7.07 -7.37 -13.76
C ALA A 181 6.83 -5.85 -13.62
N LEU A 182 6.25 -5.41 -12.50
CA LEU A 182 5.85 -4.01 -12.29
C LEU A 182 6.87 -3.19 -11.47
N LEU A 183 7.56 -3.80 -10.50
CA LEU A 183 8.44 -3.11 -9.56
C LEU A 183 9.93 -3.42 -9.76
N CYS A 184 10.29 -4.54 -10.38
CA CYS A 184 11.68 -4.93 -10.54
C CYS A 184 12.22 -4.55 -11.92
N ASN A 185 13.50 -4.17 -11.99
CA ASN A 185 14.22 -3.96 -13.23
C ASN A 185 15.65 -4.50 -13.08
N LYS A 186 15.94 -5.65 -13.70
CA LYS A 186 17.23 -6.34 -13.58
C LYS A 186 18.38 -5.54 -14.19
N GLN A 187 18.15 -4.88 -15.33
CA GLN A 187 19.15 -4.06 -16.02
C GLN A 187 19.58 -2.85 -15.17
N LEU A 188 18.68 -2.36 -14.32
CA LEU A 188 18.92 -1.23 -13.41
C LEU A 188 19.27 -1.67 -11.98
N GLN A 189 19.31 -2.98 -11.71
CA GLN A 189 19.46 -3.55 -10.37
C GLN A 189 18.42 -3.01 -9.37
N ILE A 190 17.20 -2.73 -9.85
CA ILE A 190 16.10 -2.25 -9.02
C ILE A 190 15.29 -3.47 -8.59
N GLY A 191 15.28 -3.71 -7.28
CA GLY A 191 14.40 -4.68 -6.65
C GLY A 191 13.18 -4.02 -6.01
N ARG A 192 12.34 -4.86 -5.39
CA ARG A 192 11.24 -4.43 -4.53
C ARG A 192 11.53 -4.76 -3.06
N ARG A 193 10.91 -4.02 -2.16
CA ARG A 193 10.94 -4.26 -0.71
C ARG A 193 9.54 -4.09 -0.12
N VAL A 194 9.29 -4.73 1.01
CA VAL A 194 8.12 -4.43 1.82
C VAL A 194 8.31 -3.04 2.44
N MET A 195 7.33 -2.17 2.22
CA MET A 195 7.30 -0.80 2.74
C MET A 195 6.46 -0.70 4.00
N SER A 196 5.32 -1.40 4.04
CA SER A 196 4.37 -1.41 5.15
C SER A 196 3.48 -2.65 5.07
N SER A 197 2.99 -3.11 6.21
CA SER A 197 2.01 -4.20 6.31
C SER A 197 1.14 -4.02 7.54
N GLY A 198 -0.09 -4.52 7.47
CA GLY A 198 -1.06 -4.38 8.54
C GLY A 198 -2.44 -4.83 8.10
N CYS A 199 -3.47 -4.32 8.77
CA CYS A 199 -4.86 -4.60 8.48
C CYS A 199 -5.70 -3.33 8.46
N PHE A 200 -6.53 -3.17 7.43
CA PHE A 200 -7.66 -2.26 7.47
C PHE A 200 -8.90 -3.00 7.93
N LEU A 201 -9.56 -2.49 8.98
CA LEU A 201 -10.80 -3.05 9.52
C LEU A 201 -11.94 -2.03 9.34
N SER A 202 -12.98 -2.40 8.62
CA SER A 202 -14.20 -1.57 8.46
C SER A 202 -15.34 -2.17 9.28
N LEU A 203 -15.75 -1.50 10.35
CA LEU A 203 -16.90 -1.93 11.15
C LEU A 203 -18.23 -1.64 10.43
N MET A 204 -19.30 -2.28 10.86
CA MET A 204 -20.66 -1.93 10.41
C MET A 204 -20.90 -0.42 10.54
N GLY A 205 -21.45 0.19 9.49
CA GLY A 205 -21.75 1.61 9.45
C GLY A 205 -20.55 2.51 9.12
N SER A 206 -19.33 1.98 8.99
CA SER A 206 -18.16 2.78 8.61
C SER A 206 -18.42 3.53 7.31
N GLU A 207 -18.02 4.80 7.21
CA GLU A 207 -18.36 5.64 6.07
C GLU A 207 -17.56 5.30 4.78
N THR A 208 -18.08 5.78 3.65
CA THR A 208 -17.32 5.82 2.40
C THR A 208 -16.23 6.87 2.52
N GLN A 209 -14.99 6.50 2.24
CA GLN A 209 -13.86 7.43 2.28
C GLN A 209 -13.96 8.46 1.14
N ASN A 210 -13.31 9.61 1.35
CA ASN A 210 -13.04 10.53 0.25
C ASN A 210 -12.16 9.85 -0.81
N THR A 211 -12.35 10.21 -2.08
CA THR A 211 -11.47 9.74 -3.15
C THR A 211 -10.06 10.28 -2.95
N HIS A 212 -9.06 9.42 -3.02
CA HIS A 212 -7.65 9.77 -2.82
C HIS A 212 -6.70 8.85 -3.61
N THR A 213 -5.42 9.22 -3.64
CA THR A 213 -4.30 8.34 -3.96
C THR A 213 -3.49 8.10 -2.69
N ASP A 214 -2.73 7.01 -2.63
CA ASP A 214 -1.86 6.74 -1.48
C ASP A 214 -0.49 7.42 -1.60
N GLY A 215 -0.08 7.73 -2.83
CA GLY A 215 1.08 8.57 -3.09
C GLY A 215 0.92 9.46 -4.31
N PRO A 216 1.83 10.42 -4.49
CA PRO A 216 1.76 11.41 -5.55
C PRO A 216 2.18 10.83 -6.91
N PRO A 217 1.76 11.46 -8.02
CA PRO A 217 2.39 11.23 -9.32
C PRO A 217 3.84 11.74 -9.27
N LEU A 218 4.77 10.92 -9.79
CA LEU A 218 6.18 11.32 -9.89
C LEU A 218 6.51 12.08 -11.19
N SER A 219 5.55 12.15 -12.12
CA SER A 219 5.59 12.98 -13.33
C SER A 219 4.17 13.29 -13.80
N ASP A 220 3.94 14.52 -14.21
CA ASP A 220 2.69 15.06 -14.78
C ASP A 220 2.70 15.06 -16.31
N ILE A 221 3.79 14.58 -16.94
CA ILE A 221 3.87 14.47 -18.40
C ILE A 221 4.37 13.11 -18.91
N VAL A 222 4.90 12.26 -18.03
CA VAL A 222 5.41 10.92 -18.39
C VAL A 222 4.65 9.86 -17.62
N ASN A 223 4.17 8.84 -18.36
CA ASN A 223 3.64 7.63 -17.74
C ASN A 223 4.79 6.75 -17.26
N LEU A 224 4.87 6.53 -15.95
CA LEU A 224 5.90 5.72 -15.31
C LEU A 224 5.31 4.41 -14.80
N PHE A 225 6.11 3.34 -14.80
CA PHE A 225 5.77 2.14 -14.03
C PHE A 225 5.60 2.49 -12.54
N PRO A 226 4.80 1.70 -11.80
CA PRO A 226 4.56 1.98 -10.38
C PRO A 226 5.88 1.98 -9.60
N TYR A 227 5.97 2.90 -8.65
CA TYR A 227 7.04 2.93 -7.64
C TYR A 227 6.63 2.24 -6.35
N ALA A 228 5.32 2.06 -6.13
CA ALA A 228 4.73 1.30 -5.03
C ALA A 228 3.41 0.66 -5.45
N ILE A 229 3.09 -0.48 -4.86
CA ILE A 229 1.88 -1.27 -5.10
C ILE A 229 1.35 -1.75 -3.76
N ASN A 230 0.06 -1.52 -3.51
CA ASN A 230 -0.65 -2.15 -2.41
C ASN A 230 -1.18 -3.52 -2.84
N VAL A 231 -1.02 -4.50 -1.98
CA VAL A 231 -1.57 -5.85 -2.10
C VAL A 231 -2.56 -6.03 -0.96
N PHE A 232 -3.85 -6.01 -1.26
CA PHE A 232 -4.94 -6.20 -0.30
C PHE A 232 -5.37 -7.66 -0.32
N VAL A 233 -5.36 -8.30 0.84
CA VAL A 233 -5.78 -9.68 1.08
C VAL A 233 -6.99 -9.67 2.02
N PRO A 234 -8.22 -9.72 1.50
CA PRO A 234 -9.42 -9.78 2.32
C PRO A 234 -9.44 -11.05 3.17
N LEU A 235 -9.82 -10.94 4.44
CA LEU A 235 -10.04 -12.10 5.30
C LEU A 235 -11.48 -12.62 5.22
N ILE A 236 -12.32 -11.92 4.46
CA ILE A 236 -13.69 -12.29 4.11
C ILE A 236 -13.91 -11.99 2.63
N SER A 237 -14.92 -12.61 2.02
CA SER A 237 -15.29 -12.25 0.64
C SER A 237 -15.82 -10.81 0.56
N VAL A 238 -15.32 -10.07 -0.43
CA VAL A 238 -15.71 -8.68 -0.68
C VAL A 238 -16.51 -8.60 -1.97
N ASP A 239 -17.64 -7.92 -1.94
CA ASP A 239 -18.48 -7.67 -3.11
C ASP A 239 -18.36 -6.21 -3.58
N SER A 240 -19.03 -5.88 -4.68
CA SER A 240 -18.96 -4.56 -5.30
C SER A 240 -19.56 -3.43 -4.44
N ARG A 241 -20.32 -3.74 -3.39
CA ARG A 241 -20.99 -2.75 -2.53
C ARG A 241 -20.22 -2.48 -1.26
N ASN A 242 -19.33 -3.39 -0.85
CA ASN A 242 -18.56 -3.27 0.38
C ASN A 242 -17.04 -3.35 0.14
N GLY A 243 -16.57 -3.11 -1.08
CA GLY A 243 -15.14 -3.19 -1.41
C GLY A 243 -14.40 -1.86 -1.46
N THR A 244 -13.37 -1.84 -2.29
CA THR A 244 -12.66 -0.63 -2.70
C THR A 244 -13.17 -0.24 -4.08
N GLU A 245 -13.55 1.01 -4.24
CA GLU A 245 -13.90 1.57 -5.54
C GLU A 245 -12.67 2.24 -6.17
N PHE A 246 -12.47 2.00 -7.45
CA PHE A 246 -11.36 2.52 -8.26
C PHE A 246 -11.89 3.39 -9.39
N PHE A 247 -11.04 4.31 -9.85
CA PHE A 247 -11.25 5.11 -11.05
C PHE A 247 -10.22 4.66 -12.10
N PRO A 248 -10.57 3.69 -12.96
CA PRO A 248 -9.59 3.02 -13.80
C PRO A 248 -8.83 3.98 -14.72
N GLY A 249 -7.51 3.85 -14.77
CA GLY A 249 -6.65 4.68 -15.64
C GLY A 249 -6.39 6.09 -15.11
N SER A 250 -6.83 6.44 -13.90
CA SER A 250 -6.58 7.77 -13.32
C SER A 250 -5.11 8.01 -12.92
N HIS A 251 -4.31 6.94 -12.83
CA HIS A 251 -2.87 7.00 -12.62
C HIS A 251 -2.10 7.36 -13.90
N ILE A 252 -2.78 7.33 -15.06
CA ILE A 252 -2.21 7.65 -16.37
C ILE A 252 -2.29 9.15 -16.59
N THR A 253 -1.13 9.75 -16.75
CA THR A 253 -0.93 11.15 -17.01
C THR A 253 -1.59 11.57 -18.32
N GLY A 254 -2.28 12.73 -18.29
CA GLY A 254 -2.89 13.33 -19.48
C GLY A 254 -4.08 12.56 -20.04
N ASN A 255 -4.61 11.55 -19.33
CA ASN A 255 -5.78 10.80 -19.75
C ASN A 255 -7.07 11.59 -19.43
N PRO A 256 -7.76 12.17 -20.44
CA PRO A 256 -9.00 12.92 -20.21
C PRO A 256 -10.20 11.99 -20.04
N ALA A 257 -10.06 10.70 -20.38
CA ALA A 257 -11.16 9.75 -20.40
C ALA A 257 -11.54 9.36 -18.97
N ARG A 258 -12.62 9.96 -18.48
CA ARG A 258 -13.28 9.55 -17.24
C ARG A 258 -13.95 8.20 -17.45
N ARG A 259 -13.19 7.13 -17.27
CA ARG A 259 -13.78 5.79 -17.13
C ARG A 259 -14.69 5.79 -15.91
N LYS A 260 -15.84 5.13 -16.01
CA LYS A 260 -16.75 4.95 -14.88
C LYS A 260 -15.99 4.28 -13.74
N SER A 261 -16.24 4.73 -12.51
CA SER A 261 -15.68 4.06 -11.33
C SER A 261 -16.20 2.62 -11.24
N VAL A 262 -15.36 1.75 -10.70
CA VAL A 262 -15.66 0.32 -10.57
C VAL A 262 -15.25 -0.17 -9.18
N SER A 263 -16.07 -1.05 -8.62
CA SER A 263 -15.80 -1.72 -7.34
C SER A 263 -15.69 -3.21 -7.60
N PRO A 264 -14.48 -3.72 -7.90
CA PRO A 264 -14.34 -5.11 -8.29
C PRO A 264 -14.57 -6.01 -7.07
N PRO A 265 -15.38 -7.08 -7.18
CA PRO A 265 -15.50 -8.07 -6.12
C PRO A 265 -14.17 -8.79 -5.94
N VAL A 266 -13.78 -9.06 -4.71
CA VAL A 266 -12.55 -9.79 -4.36
C VAL A 266 -12.96 -11.02 -3.55
N PRO A 267 -13.03 -12.20 -4.19
CA PRO A 267 -13.34 -13.44 -3.51
C PRO A 267 -12.23 -13.80 -2.50
N LEU A 268 -12.58 -14.59 -1.49
CA LEU A 268 -11.61 -15.17 -0.58
C LEU A 268 -10.56 -15.99 -1.36
N GLY A 269 -9.30 -15.98 -0.93
CA GLY A 269 -8.19 -16.61 -1.66
C GLY A 269 -7.66 -15.79 -2.85
N ASN A 270 -8.11 -14.55 -3.04
CA ASN A 270 -7.56 -13.63 -4.04
C ASN A 270 -6.98 -12.38 -3.38
N ALA A 271 -5.99 -11.77 -4.03
CA ALA A 271 -5.42 -10.49 -3.67
C ALA A 271 -5.85 -9.41 -4.67
N LEU A 272 -6.17 -8.23 -4.17
CA LEU A 272 -6.37 -7.01 -4.95
C LEU A 272 -5.08 -6.21 -4.96
N LEU A 273 -4.48 -6.05 -6.13
CA LEU A 273 -3.28 -5.24 -6.34
C LEU A 273 -3.68 -3.90 -6.92
N PHE A 274 -3.15 -2.78 -6.42
CA PHE A 274 -3.38 -1.47 -7.03
C PHE A 274 -2.18 -0.52 -6.91
N ASP A 275 -2.08 0.36 -7.90
CA ASP A 275 -1.04 1.38 -8.03
C ASP A 275 -1.21 2.43 -6.94
N TYR A 276 -0.11 2.82 -6.31
CA TYR A 276 -0.12 3.86 -5.27
C TYR A 276 -0.73 5.20 -5.75
N ARG A 277 -0.74 5.42 -7.07
CA ARG A 277 -1.25 6.63 -7.73
C ARG A 277 -2.68 6.50 -8.26
N VAL A 278 -3.29 5.31 -8.25
CA VAL A 278 -4.66 5.18 -8.75
C VAL A 278 -5.63 5.82 -7.76
N LEU A 279 -6.58 6.61 -8.28
CA LEU A 279 -7.63 7.18 -7.47
C LEU A 279 -8.54 6.05 -7.02
N HIS A 280 -8.80 6.03 -5.73
CA HIS A 280 -9.62 5.01 -5.12
C HIS A 280 -10.27 5.52 -3.82
N ARG A 281 -11.21 4.73 -3.28
CA ARG A 281 -11.78 4.93 -1.95
C ARG A 281 -12.34 3.62 -1.39
N GLY A 282 -12.21 3.41 -0.08
CA GLY A 282 -12.94 2.36 0.61
C GLY A 282 -14.42 2.71 0.72
N LEU A 283 -15.29 1.80 0.29
CA LEU A 283 -16.73 1.97 0.40
C LEU A 283 -17.23 1.72 1.83
N ARG A 284 -18.38 2.33 2.13
CA ARG A 284 -19.16 2.08 3.36
C ARG A 284 -19.32 0.59 3.62
N ASN A 285 -19.24 0.17 4.88
CA ASN A 285 -19.63 -1.18 5.25
C ASN A 285 -21.08 -1.18 5.74
N ALA A 286 -22.01 -1.56 4.86
CA ALA A 286 -23.43 -1.69 5.20
C ALA A 286 -23.79 -3.10 5.73
N LYS A 287 -22.82 -4.03 5.78
CA LYS A 287 -23.03 -5.37 6.33
C LYS A 287 -22.88 -5.34 7.85
N ALA A 288 -23.56 -6.27 8.53
CA ALA A 288 -23.44 -6.46 9.97
C ALA A 288 -22.02 -6.88 10.38
N ASP A 289 -21.41 -7.76 9.58
CA ASP A 289 -20.07 -8.26 9.87
C ASP A 289 -18.98 -7.22 9.55
N PRO A 290 -17.94 -7.12 10.40
CA PRO A 290 -16.75 -6.35 10.08
C PRO A 290 -16.09 -6.83 8.79
N ARG A 291 -15.42 -5.91 8.08
CA ARG A 291 -14.63 -6.21 6.88
C ARG A 291 -13.14 -5.97 7.15
N PRO A 292 -12.42 -7.00 7.60
CA PRO A 292 -10.97 -6.97 7.69
C PRO A 292 -10.30 -7.30 6.36
N CYS A 293 -9.24 -6.56 6.07
CA CYS A 293 -8.39 -6.76 4.92
C CYS A 293 -6.94 -6.56 5.34
N TYR A 294 -6.17 -7.64 5.33
CA TYR A 294 -4.72 -7.51 5.43
C TYR A 294 -4.18 -6.77 4.22
N TYR A 295 -3.07 -6.08 4.42
CA TYR A 295 -2.36 -5.43 3.33
C TYR A 295 -0.85 -5.63 3.46
N VAL A 296 -0.18 -5.64 2.31
CA VAL A 296 1.26 -5.44 2.18
C VAL A 296 1.47 -4.41 1.09
N THR A 297 2.22 -3.36 1.37
CA THR A 297 2.66 -2.40 0.38
C THR A 297 4.08 -2.73 -0.02
N PHE A 298 4.31 -3.03 -1.30
CA PHE A 298 5.65 -3.18 -1.85
C PHE A 298 6.05 -1.87 -2.53
N SER A 299 7.31 -1.48 -2.40
CA SER A 299 7.88 -0.36 -3.14
C SER A 299 9.17 -0.76 -3.84
N ARG A 300 9.55 0.01 -4.86
CA ARG A 300 10.89 -0.09 -5.43
C ARG A 300 11.92 0.28 -4.36
N SER A 301 13.07 -0.39 -4.38
CA SER A 301 14.11 -0.25 -3.35
C SER A 301 14.58 1.19 -3.11
N TRP A 302 14.55 2.03 -4.15
CA TRP A 302 14.95 3.43 -4.09
C TRP A 302 13.90 4.38 -3.50
N TYR A 303 12.62 3.98 -3.45
CA TYR A 303 11.53 4.86 -3.01
C TYR A 303 11.42 4.89 -1.49
N GLN A 304 11.30 6.08 -0.91
CA GLN A 304 11.04 6.30 0.51
C GLN A 304 9.73 7.07 0.66
N ASP A 305 8.75 6.44 1.31
CA ASP A 305 7.45 7.06 1.53
C ASP A 305 7.54 8.16 2.58
N THR A 306 7.16 9.37 2.18
CA THR A 306 7.04 10.54 3.05
C THR A 306 5.59 10.94 3.29
N TYR A 307 4.61 10.20 2.73
CA TYR A 307 3.20 10.57 2.70
C TYR A 307 2.33 9.70 3.60
N ASN A 308 2.25 8.41 3.33
CA ASN A 308 1.19 7.55 3.88
C ASN A 308 1.61 6.87 5.20
N PHE A 309 2.82 6.33 5.25
CA PHE A 309 3.38 5.55 6.36
C PHE A 309 4.54 6.25 7.07
N SER A 310 4.66 7.58 6.94
CA SER A 310 5.74 8.34 7.56
C SER A 310 5.74 8.17 9.08
N ALA A 311 6.80 7.52 9.61
CA ALA A 311 7.01 7.31 11.05
C ALA A 311 7.10 8.63 11.84
N ARG A 312 7.32 9.76 11.16
CA ARG A 312 7.30 11.09 11.79
C ARG A 312 5.92 11.46 12.34
N ARG A 313 4.85 10.90 11.78
CA ARG A 313 3.45 11.22 12.14
C ARG A 313 2.97 10.50 13.40
N TYR A 314 3.49 9.30 13.69
CA TYR A 314 2.99 8.45 14.77
C TYR A 314 4.13 7.95 15.66
N LYS A 315 4.19 8.42 16.91
CA LYS A 315 5.33 8.16 17.82
C LYS A 315 5.04 7.18 18.95
N ARG A 316 3.78 7.00 19.36
CA ARG A 316 3.42 6.15 20.50
C ARG A 316 2.88 4.83 20.02
N ARG A 317 3.26 3.72 20.64
CA ARG A 317 2.61 2.41 20.43
C ARG A 317 1.52 2.24 21.50
N LEU A 318 0.37 1.68 21.13
CA LEU A 318 -0.64 1.26 22.08
C LEU A 318 -0.34 -0.17 22.50
N ASP A 319 -0.01 -0.35 23.78
CA ASP A 319 0.25 -1.65 24.36
C ASP A 319 -1.05 -2.33 24.77
N VAL A 320 -1.15 -3.62 24.47
CA VAL A 320 -2.30 -4.46 24.82
C VAL A 320 -1.89 -5.39 25.95
N CYS A 321 -2.67 -5.39 27.03
CA CYS A 321 -2.49 -6.36 28.11
C CYS A 321 -2.68 -7.79 27.56
N PRO A 322 -1.73 -8.73 27.78
CA PRO A 322 -1.86 -10.10 27.28
C PRO A 322 -3.16 -10.79 27.69
N ASN A 323 -3.69 -10.48 28.87
CA ASN A 323 -4.97 -11.02 29.37
C ASN A 323 -6.20 -10.60 28.56
N LEU A 324 -6.09 -9.58 27.70
CA LEU A 324 -7.14 -9.15 26.76
C LEU A 324 -7.09 -9.93 25.44
N LEU A 325 -5.97 -10.61 25.16
CA LEU A 325 -5.78 -11.42 23.95
C LEU A 325 -6.24 -12.86 24.12
N GLU A 326 -6.28 -13.35 25.36
CA GLU A 326 -6.77 -14.68 25.72
C GLU A 326 -8.31 -14.68 25.85
N SER A 327 -8.96 -15.70 25.30
CA SER A 327 -10.40 -15.94 25.51
C SER A 327 -10.72 -16.18 26.99
N ARG A 328 -11.99 -16.02 27.38
CA ARG A 328 -12.43 -16.34 28.75
C ARG A 328 -12.16 -17.80 29.10
N GLU A 329 -12.37 -18.71 28.15
CA GLU A 329 -12.13 -20.14 28.33
C GLU A 329 -10.65 -20.44 28.54
N GLU A 330 -9.76 -19.93 27.69
CA GLU A 330 -8.31 -20.10 27.85
C GLU A 330 -7.80 -19.56 29.20
N ARG A 331 -8.32 -18.41 29.64
CA ARG A 331 -7.99 -17.85 30.97
C ARG A 331 -8.48 -18.74 32.11
N MET A 332 -9.68 -19.30 32.00
CA MET A 332 -10.23 -20.21 33.01
C MET A 332 -9.46 -21.53 33.06
N THR A 333 -9.07 -22.09 31.90
CA THR A 333 -8.25 -23.29 31.82
C THR A 333 -6.86 -23.07 32.41
N LYS A 334 -6.21 -21.94 32.10
CA LYS A 334 -4.89 -21.59 32.65
C LYS A 334 -4.94 -21.35 34.17
N LYS A 335 -6.00 -20.69 34.66
CA LYS A 335 -6.25 -20.51 36.09
C LYS A 335 -6.49 -21.85 36.80
N SER A 336 -7.21 -22.78 36.16
CA SER A 336 -7.42 -24.14 36.70
C SER A 336 -6.13 -24.98 36.74
N ARG A 337 -5.22 -24.80 35.77
CA ARG A 337 -3.89 -25.44 35.78
C ARG A 337 -2.99 -24.86 36.87
N CYS A 338 -2.96 -23.54 37.04
CA CYS A 338 -2.19 -22.89 38.11
C CYS A 338 -2.71 -23.20 39.53
N CYS A 339 -4.01 -23.52 39.69
CA CYS A 339 -4.58 -23.96 40.97
C CYS A 339 -4.39 -25.46 41.25
N GLY A 340 -3.97 -26.27 40.27
CA GLY A 340 -3.76 -27.71 40.41
C GLY A 340 -2.37 -28.13 40.89
N GLU A 341 -1.36 -27.25 40.79
CA GLU A 341 0.03 -27.54 41.17
C GLU A 341 0.37 -27.17 42.63
N GLY A 342 -0.64 -26.84 43.45
CA GLY A 342 -0.45 -26.33 44.83
C GLY A 342 -0.72 -27.30 45.98
N ASN A 343 -1.14 -28.55 45.74
CA ASN A 343 -1.46 -29.52 46.80
C ASN A 343 -0.68 -30.82 46.65
N GLY A 344 0.63 -30.75 46.84
CA GLY A 344 1.50 -31.92 46.77
C GLY A 344 2.81 -31.74 47.52
N ILE A 345 2.76 -31.36 48.80
CA ILE A 345 3.71 -31.77 49.86
C ILE A 345 2.91 -31.93 51.16
#